data_AF-K1TUS2-F1
#
_entry.id   AF-K1TUS2-F1
#
_cell.length_a   1.000
_cell.length_b   1.000
_cell.length_c   1.000
_cell.angle_alpha   90.00
_cell.angle_beta   90.00
_cell.angle_gamma   90.00
#
_symmetry.space_group_name_H-M   'P 1'
#
loop_
_entity.id
_entity.type
_entity.pdbx_description
1 polymer ?
#
loop_
_entity_poly.entity_id
_entity_poly.type
_entity_poly.pdbx_seq_one_letter_code
_entity_poly.pdbx_strand_id
1 'polypeptide(L)'
;MLMYDIVIIGAGTAGMSAAIYGVRSGKKVLLLEEKNYGGQIVNTPEVENYPGIIKTSGFEFATNLFNQAKSLGAEIKYEKAVGIKNNGVLKEVVTNKETYETKAIIIATGAKNRSLKLDKEKELIGSGVSYCATCDGIVF
;
A
#
# COMPACT_ATOMS: atom_id res chain seq x y z
N MET A 1 -23.77 8.78 -10.13
CA MET A 1 -22.67 8.30 -9.26
C MET A 1 -21.56 7.78 -10.17
N LEU A 2 -20.32 8.17 -9.94
CA LEU A 2 -19.25 8.06 -10.93
C LEU A 2 -18.47 6.75 -10.67
N MET A 3 -18.92 5.65 -11.27
CA MET A 3 -18.40 4.27 -11.08
C MET A 3 -16.88 4.19 -11.33
N TYR A 4 -16.13 3.50 -10.45
CA TYR A 4 -14.70 3.24 -10.66
C TYR A 4 -14.50 1.98 -11.50
N ASP A 5 -13.53 1.99 -12.41
CA ASP A 5 -13.16 0.78 -13.15
C ASP A 5 -12.37 -0.19 -12.27
N ILE A 6 -11.52 0.35 -11.38
CA ILE A 6 -10.68 -0.43 -10.47
C ILE A 6 -10.71 0.21 -9.08
N VAL A 7 -11.00 -0.59 -8.05
CA VAL A 7 -10.75 -0.24 -6.65
C VAL A 7 -9.58 -1.06 -6.12
N ILE A 8 -8.59 -0.39 -5.54
CA ILE A 8 -7.38 -0.99 -5.00
C ILE A 8 -7.41 -0.83 -3.48
N ILE A 9 -7.20 -1.91 -2.74
CA ILE A 9 -7.25 -1.92 -1.27
C ILE A 9 -5.83 -2.07 -0.73
N GLY A 10 -5.31 -0.99 -0.15
CA GLY A 10 -3.96 -0.88 0.43
C GLY A 10 -3.05 0.02 -0.41
N ALA A 11 -2.52 1.08 0.19
CA ALA A 11 -1.60 2.04 -0.45
C ALA A 11 -0.13 1.75 -0.16
N GLY A 12 0.26 0.46 -0.14
CA GLY A 12 1.65 0.04 -0.18
C GLY A 12 2.26 0.16 -1.57
N THR A 13 3.52 -0.25 -1.72
CA THR A 13 4.25 -0.24 -3.00
C THR A 13 3.47 -0.96 -4.12
N ALA A 14 2.86 -2.11 -3.82
CA ALA A 14 2.04 -2.88 -4.75
C ALA A 14 0.79 -2.11 -5.20
N GLY A 15 0.04 -1.53 -4.26
CA GLY A 15 -1.21 -0.83 -4.56
C GLY A 15 -0.98 0.48 -5.32
N MET A 16 0.04 1.25 -4.94
CA MET A 16 0.40 2.48 -5.65
C MET A 16 0.92 2.19 -7.07
N SER A 17 1.72 1.14 -7.25
CA SER A 17 2.15 0.70 -8.59
C SER A 17 0.96 0.27 -9.45
N ALA A 18 0.03 -0.51 -8.90
CA ALA A 18 -1.19 -0.90 -9.59
C ALA A 18 -2.04 0.33 -9.97
N ALA A 19 -2.11 1.33 -9.09
CA ALA A 19 -2.82 2.58 -9.37
C ALA A 19 -2.21 3.32 -10.56
N ILE A 20 -0.89 3.49 -10.58
CA ILE A 20 -0.14 4.11 -11.70
C ILE A 20 -0.46 3.42 -13.02
N TYR A 21 -0.41 2.09 -13.06
CA TYR A 21 -0.70 1.36 -14.31
C TYR A 21 -2.18 1.42 -14.71
N GLY A 22 -3.09 1.39 -13.73
CA GLY A 22 -4.53 1.53 -13.98
C GLY A 22 -4.86 2.87 -14.63
N VAL A 23 -4.39 3.98 -14.06
CA VAL A 23 -4.65 5.31 -14.62
C VAL A 23 -3.97 5.52 -15.97
N ARG A 24 -2.73 5.02 -16.15
CA ARG A 24 -2.05 5.05 -17.46
C ARG A 24 -2.76 4.26 -18.54
N SER A 25 -3.58 3.27 -18.15
CA SER A 25 -4.43 2.50 -19.07
C SER A 25 -5.81 3.15 -19.29
N GLY A 26 -5.99 4.42 -18.89
CA GLY A 26 -7.23 5.17 -19.04
C GLY A 26 -8.37 4.70 -18.14
N LYS A 27 -8.06 4.02 -17.02
CA LYS A 27 -9.06 3.54 -16.05
C LYS A 27 -9.29 4.57 -14.96
N LYS A 28 -10.55 4.67 -14.52
CA LYS A 28 -10.86 5.42 -13.30
C LYS A 28 -10.52 4.58 -12.07
N VAL A 29 -9.47 4.98 -11.32
CA VAL A 29 -8.92 4.21 -10.20
C VAL A 29 -9.21 4.89 -8.86
N LEU A 30 -9.68 4.10 -7.90
CA LEU A 30 -9.72 4.44 -6.48
C LEU A 30 -8.71 3.60 -5.71
N LEU A 31 -7.86 4.24 -4.91
CA LEU A 31 -6.94 3.60 -3.97
C LEU A 31 -7.40 3.89 -2.53
N LEU A 32 -7.72 2.83 -1.79
CA LEU A 32 -8.18 2.89 -0.41
C LEU A 32 -7.03 2.55 0.55
N GLU A 33 -6.85 3.35 1.60
CA GLU A 33 -5.87 3.12 2.66
C GLU A 33 -6.49 3.38 4.05
N GLU A 34 -6.25 2.53 5.04
CA GLU A 34 -6.79 2.74 6.39
C GLU A 34 -6.06 3.86 7.13
N LYS A 35 -4.73 3.95 6.99
CA LYS A 35 -3.88 4.82 7.80
C LYS A 35 -3.03 5.76 6.95
N ASN A 36 -1.81 5.31 6.63
CA ASN A 36 -0.81 6.07 5.88
C ASN A 36 -0.37 5.23 4.69
N TYR A 37 -0.05 5.89 3.58
CA TYR A 37 0.52 5.23 2.41
C TYR A 37 1.95 4.74 2.69
N GLY A 38 2.47 3.90 1.79
CA GLY A 38 3.81 3.30 1.85
C GLY A 38 3.81 1.86 2.35
N GLY A 39 2.88 1.48 3.24
CA GLY A 39 2.84 0.13 3.78
C GLY A 39 4.10 -0.17 4.62
N GLN A 40 4.72 -1.35 4.43
CA GLN A 40 5.89 -1.74 5.23
C GLN A 40 7.15 -0.92 4.93
N ILE A 41 7.35 -0.51 3.67
CA ILE A 41 8.60 0.15 3.24
C ILE A 41 8.81 1.47 3.97
N VAL A 42 7.74 2.15 4.42
CA VAL A 42 7.85 3.45 5.12
C VAL A 42 8.68 3.36 6.40
N ASN A 43 8.79 2.16 7.00
CA ASN A 43 9.56 1.92 8.21
C ASN A 43 10.99 1.48 7.92
N THR A 44 11.37 1.30 6.65
CA THR A 44 12.71 0.92 6.24
C THR A 44 13.59 2.18 6.21
N PRO A 45 14.62 2.29 7.09
CA PRO A 45 15.47 3.48 7.13
C PRO A 45 16.19 3.71 5.80
N GLU A 46 16.63 2.62 5.16
CA GLU A 46 17.48 2.64 3.98
C GLU A 46 17.11 1.53 3.01
N VAL A 47 16.88 1.89 1.75
CA VAL A 47 16.54 0.99 0.65
C VAL A 47 17.62 1.09 -0.43
N GLU A 48 18.34 -0.01 -0.64
CA GLU A 48 19.47 -0.09 -1.60
C GLU A 48 19.30 -1.23 -2.62
N ASN A 49 18.19 -1.96 -2.53
CA ASN A 49 17.92 -3.16 -3.31
C ASN A 49 16.76 -2.99 -4.31
N TYR A 50 16.40 -1.74 -4.66
CA TYR A 50 15.39 -1.47 -5.68
C TYR A 50 16.07 -1.07 -7.00
N PRO A 51 15.97 -1.88 -8.08
CA PRO A 51 16.65 -1.60 -9.34
C PRO A 51 16.35 -0.20 -9.89
N GLY A 52 17.41 0.52 -10.26
CA GLY A 52 17.32 1.90 -10.75
C GLY A 52 17.36 2.98 -9.66
N ILE A 53 17.36 2.59 -8.38
CA ILE A 53 17.53 3.49 -7.24
C ILE A 53 18.73 3.00 -6.44
N ILE A 54 19.82 3.78 -6.46
CA ILE A 54 21.07 3.41 -5.77
C ILE A 54 20.84 3.35 -4.25
N LYS A 55 20.17 4.38 -3.70
CA LYS A 55 19.92 4.53 -2.26
C LYS A 55 18.79 5.53 -2.05
N THR A 56 17.86 5.22 -1.15
CA THR A 56 16.79 6.14 -0.72
C THR A 56 16.28 5.71 0.66
N SER A 57 15.53 6.57 1.34
CA SER A 57 14.75 6.13 2.51
C SER A 57 13.44 5.49 2.05
N GLY A 58 12.92 4.55 2.84
CA GLY A 58 11.64 3.94 2.53
C GLY A 58 10.47 4.94 2.54
N PHE A 59 10.56 5.99 3.36
CA PHE A 59 9.61 7.11 3.36
C PHE A 59 9.66 7.88 2.03
N GLU A 60 10.84 8.32 1.59
CA GLU A 60 11.01 9.04 0.33
C GLU A 60 10.54 8.22 -0.86
N PHE A 61 10.89 6.93 -0.90
CA PHE A 61 10.42 5.99 -1.93
C PHE A 61 8.88 5.95 -1.99
N ALA A 62 8.23 5.78 -0.84
CA ALA A 62 6.77 5.72 -0.75
C ALA A 62 6.12 7.05 -1.16
N THR A 63 6.66 8.19 -0.74
CA THR A 63 6.16 9.52 -1.11
C THR A 63 6.27 9.78 -2.61
N ASN A 64 7.36 9.37 -3.25
CA ASN A 64 7.53 9.50 -4.70
C ASN A 64 6.48 8.68 -5.46
N LEU A 65 6.25 7.42 -5.06
CA LEU A 65 5.20 6.58 -5.62
C LEU A 65 3.80 7.15 -5.42
N PHE A 66 3.50 7.64 -4.22
CA PHE A 66 2.22 8.27 -3.89
C PHE A 66 1.96 9.49 -4.78
N ASN A 67 2.94 10.38 -4.89
CA ASN A 67 2.84 11.58 -5.70
C ASN A 67 2.69 11.27 -7.18
N GLN A 68 3.38 10.23 -7.68
CA GLN A 68 3.23 9.76 -9.06
C GLN A 68 1.82 9.22 -9.34
N ALA A 69 1.28 8.38 -8.46
CA ALA A 69 -0.07 7.85 -8.60
C ALA A 69 -1.11 8.99 -8.62
N LYS A 70 -0.99 9.93 -7.68
CA LYS A 70 -1.89 11.08 -7.56
C LYS A 70 -1.80 12.03 -8.75
N SER A 71 -0.59 12.34 -9.23
CA SER A 71 -0.41 13.26 -10.36
C SER A 71 -0.94 12.71 -11.68
N LEU A 72 -0.93 11.39 -11.84
CA LEU A 72 -1.55 10.70 -12.98
C LEU A 72 -3.08 10.58 -12.87
N GLY A 73 -3.68 10.99 -11.75
CA GLY A 73 -5.13 11.05 -11.58
C GLY A 73 -5.75 9.90 -10.77
N ALA A 74 -4.96 9.11 -10.04
CA ALA A 74 -5.52 8.13 -9.12
C ALA A 74 -6.20 8.86 -7.95
N GLU A 75 -7.46 8.51 -7.66
CA GLU A 75 -8.15 9.03 -6.48
C GLU A 75 -7.72 8.22 -5.27
N ILE A 76 -7.41 8.90 -4.16
CA ILE A 76 -6.93 8.25 -2.94
C ILE A 76 -7.84 8.67 -1.80
N LYS A 77 -8.41 7.68 -1.10
CA LYS A 77 -9.26 7.91 0.08
C LYS A 77 -8.73 7.14 1.28
N TYR A 78 -8.75 7.82 2.42
CA TYR A 78 -8.36 7.25 3.71
C TYR A 78 -9.57 6.62 4.40
N GLU A 79 -9.79 5.35 4.10
CA GLU A 79 -10.91 4.53 4.55
C GLU A 79 -10.50 3.09 4.71
N LYS A 80 -11.05 2.45 5.74
CA LYS A 80 -10.82 1.03 6.02
C LYS A 80 -11.81 0.20 5.22
N ALA A 81 -11.33 -0.59 4.26
CA ALA A 81 -12.15 -1.64 3.67
C ALA A 81 -12.48 -2.71 4.72
N VAL A 82 -13.77 -3.00 4.91
CA VAL A 82 -14.28 -3.96 5.89
C VAL A 82 -14.90 -5.19 5.23
N GLY A 83 -15.21 -5.12 3.93
CA GLY A 83 -15.76 -6.26 3.21
C GLY A 83 -15.75 -6.05 1.70
N ILE A 84 -15.85 -7.17 0.98
CA ILE A 84 -16.03 -7.22 -0.47
C ILE A 84 -17.27 -8.08 -0.75
N LYS A 85 -18.15 -7.61 -1.64
CA LYS A 85 -19.24 -8.43 -2.18
C LYS A 85 -19.04 -8.64 -3.68
N ASN A 86 -19.26 -9.86 -4.12
CA ASN A 86 -19.22 -10.22 -5.54
C ASN A 86 -20.65 -10.34 -6.06
N ASN A 87 -21.09 -9.35 -6.84
CA ASN A 87 -22.42 -9.32 -7.45
C ASN A 87 -22.34 -9.74 -8.94
N GLY A 88 -21.32 -10.51 -9.32
CA GLY A 88 -21.08 -10.96 -10.69
C GLY A 88 -20.30 -9.95 -11.52
N VAL A 89 -20.99 -9.24 -12.41
CA VAL A 89 -20.36 -8.26 -13.32
C VAL A 89 -19.71 -7.13 -12.52
N LEU A 90 -20.43 -6.61 -11.53
CA LEU A 90 -19.96 -5.60 -10.60
C LEU A 90 -19.59 -6.22 -9.25
N LYS A 91 -18.67 -5.56 -8.55
CA LYS A 91 -18.22 -5.89 -7.20
C LYS A 91 -18.39 -4.65 -6.32
N GLU A 92 -18.64 -4.87 -5.05
CA GLU A 92 -18.71 -3.81 -4.04
C GLU A 92 -17.51 -3.93 -3.10
N VAL A 93 -16.88 -2.79 -2.80
CA VAL A 93 -15.96 -2.64 -1.66
C VAL A 93 -16.67 -1.82 -0.60
N VAL A 94 -16.95 -2.44 0.54
CA VAL A 94 -17.57 -1.80 1.69
C VAL A 94 -16.46 -1.25 2.58
N THR A 95 -16.51 0.04 2.90
CA THR A 95 -15.60 0.67 3.85
C THR A 95 -16.33 1.04 5.14
N ASN A 96 -15.60 1.59 6.10
CA ASN A 96 -16.18 2.17 7.31
C ASN A 96 -16.94 3.49 7.08
N LYS A 97 -16.94 4.04 5.86
CA LYS A 97 -17.62 5.31 5.53
C LYS A 97 -18.62 5.16 4.39
N GLU A 98 -18.23 4.51 3.30
CA GLU A 98 -19.02 4.41 2.07
C GLU A 98 -18.93 3.00 1.47
N THR A 99 -19.69 2.76 0.40
CA THR A 99 -19.57 1.55 -0.42
C THR A 99 -19.29 1.96 -1.86
N TYR A 100 -18.28 1.33 -2.47
CA TYR A 100 -17.84 1.62 -3.83
C TYR A 100 -18.15 0.46 -4.75
N GLU A 101 -18.89 0.72 -5.82
CA GLU A 101 -19.07 -0.22 -6.92
C GLU A 101 -17.92 -0.15 -7.92
N THR A 102 -17.49 -1.31 -8.40
CA THR A 102 -16.39 -1.41 -9.36
C THR A 102 -16.45 -2.67 -10.23
N LYS A 103 -15.77 -2.65 -11.37
CA LYS A 103 -15.63 -3.81 -12.26
C LYS A 103 -14.54 -4.77 -11.79
N ALA A 104 -13.47 -4.25 -11.17
CA ALA A 104 -12.33 -5.03 -10.72
C ALA A 104 -11.80 -4.54 -9.37
N ILE A 105 -11.30 -5.47 -8.55
CA ILE A 105 -10.70 -5.18 -7.25
C ILE A 105 -9.27 -5.73 -7.24
N ILE A 106 -8.32 -4.92 -6.78
CA ILE A 106 -6.94 -5.36 -6.49
C ILE A 106 -6.74 -5.32 -4.98
N ILE A 107 -6.44 -6.47 -4.38
CA ILE A 107 -6.16 -6.58 -2.95
C ILE A 107 -4.64 -6.46 -2.76
N ALA A 108 -4.20 -5.37 -2.15
CA ALA A 108 -2.80 -5.02 -1.91
C ALA A 108 -2.58 -4.64 -0.43
N THR A 109 -3.30 -5.31 0.48
CA THR A 109 -3.33 -5.01 1.92
C THR A 109 -2.05 -5.42 2.68
N GLY A 110 -1.16 -6.16 2.01
CA GLY A 110 0.13 -6.56 2.56
C GLY A 110 0.02 -7.53 3.73
N ALA A 111 1.01 -7.50 4.61
CA ALA A 111 1.11 -8.35 5.79
C ALA A 111 1.66 -7.56 6.98
N LYS A 112 1.57 -8.13 8.17
CA LYS A 112 2.18 -7.61 9.41
C LYS A 112 2.99 -8.71 10.06
N ASN A 113 4.16 -8.37 10.57
CA ASN A 113 4.98 -9.30 11.33
C ASN A 113 4.26 -9.73 12.61
N ARG A 114 4.36 -11.02 12.94
CA ARG A 114 3.80 -11.57 14.17
C ARG A 114 4.76 -11.24 15.31
N SER A 115 4.33 -10.40 16.24
CA SER A 115 5.08 -10.10 17.46
C SER A 115 5.14 -11.32 18.38
N LEU A 116 6.32 -11.53 18.98
CA LEU A 116 6.57 -12.55 20.01
C LEU A 116 6.03 -12.15 21.38
N LYS A 117 5.63 -10.88 21.55
CA LYS A 117 5.10 -10.28 22.78
C LYS A 117 6.12 -10.29 23.92
N LEU A 118 7.39 -10.06 23.58
CA LEU A 118 8.46 -9.97 24.56
C LEU A 118 8.60 -8.53 25.08
N ASP A 119 9.13 -8.41 26.30
CA ASP A 119 9.48 -7.10 26.86
C ASP A 119 10.49 -6.39 25.96
N LYS A 120 10.28 -5.09 25.72
CA LYS A 120 11.09 -4.23 24.84
C LYS A 120 11.14 -4.62 23.36
N GLU A 121 10.43 -5.66 22.89
CA GLU A 121 10.44 -6.08 21.48
C GLU A 121 10.13 -4.91 20.54
N LYS A 122 9.11 -4.12 20.86
CA LYS A 122 8.71 -2.94 20.06
C LYS A 122 9.72 -1.79 20.10
N GLU A 123 10.37 -1.60 21.25
CA GLU A 123 11.34 -0.51 21.45
C GLU A 123 12.63 -0.78 20.67
N LEU A 124 12.96 -2.06 20.45
CA LEU A 124 14.18 -2.49 19.79
C LEU A 124 14.02 -2.75 18.28
N ILE A 125 12.83 -2.54 17.69
CA ILE A 125 12.62 -2.69 16.23
C ILE A 125 13.50 -1.68 15.49
N GLY A 126 14.35 -2.16 14.59
CA GLY A 126 15.33 -1.33 13.88
C GLY A 126 16.54 -0.93 14.73
N SER A 127 16.67 -1.46 15.96
CA SER A 127 17.79 -1.24 16.89
C SER A 127 18.19 -2.55 17.56
N GLY A 128 18.30 -3.62 16.76
CA GLY A 128 18.68 -4.97 17.17
C GLY A 128 17.61 -6.02 16.88
N VAL A 129 16.34 -5.63 16.81
CA VAL A 129 15.23 -6.50 16.37
C VAL A 129 14.87 -6.19 14.92
N SER A 130 14.96 -7.20 14.06
CA SER A 130 14.50 -7.17 12.66
C SER A 130 13.65 -8.39 12.35
N TYR A 131 12.82 -8.25 11.32
CA TYR A 131 11.93 -9.31 10.82
C TYR A 131 12.29 -9.76 9.40
N CYS A 132 13.35 -9.20 8.79
CA CYS A 132 13.75 -9.51 7.42
C CYS A 132 15.27 -9.54 7.28
N ALA A 133 15.86 -10.74 7.31
CA ALA A 133 17.30 -10.92 7.17
C ALA A 133 17.86 -10.37 5.84
N THR A 134 17.12 -10.50 4.75
CA THR A 134 17.53 -9.95 3.43
C THR A 134 17.42 -8.44 3.34
N CYS A 135 16.61 -7.81 4.19
CA CYS A 135 16.42 -6.37 4.21
C CYS A 135 17.50 -5.72 5.09
N ASP A 136 17.68 -6.26 6.29
CA ASP A 136 18.45 -5.59 7.32
C ASP A 136 19.76 -6.33 7.68
N GLY A 137 20.07 -7.47 7.06
CA GLY A 137 21.25 -8.27 7.41
C GLY A 137 22.60 -7.61 7.13
N ILE A 138 22.65 -6.53 6.36
CA ILE A 138 23.85 -5.72 6.11
C ILE A 138 24.03 -4.63 7.18
N VAL A 139 22.94 -4.20 7.84
CA VAL A 139 22.93 -3.15 8.86
C VAL A 139 23.07 -3.70 10.29
N PHE A 140 23.22 -5.02 10.46
CA PHE A 140 23.48 -5.70 11.73
C PHE A 140 24.81 -6.45 11.74
#